data_AF-A0A291PEE6-F1
#
_entry.id   AF-A0A291PEE6-F1
#
_cell.length_a   1.000
_cell.length_b   1.000
_cell.length_c   1.000
_cell.angle_alpha   90.00
_cell.angle_beta   90.00
_cell.angle_gamma   90.00
#
_symmetry.space_group_name_H-M   'P 1'
#
loop_
_entity.id
_entity.type
_entity.pdbx_description
1 polymer ?
#
loop_
_entity_poly.entity_id
_entity_poly.type
_entity_poly.pdbx_seq_one_letter_code
_entity_poly.pdbx_strand_id
1 'polypeptide(L)'
;MMDRLLPRGMFAGILAALLAFLFARIFGESQVNLSIAYEAHQAALAHEPAEPELVSRAVQAGWGLLTAIVMYGAAYGGLFRCSSGAPMAARVLEASS
;
A
#
# COMPACT_ATOMS: atom_id res chain seq x y z
N MET A 1 11.82 14.44 20.81
CA MET A 1 11.73 15.21 19.54
C MET A 1 11.05 14.38 18.45
N MET A 2 11.51 13.15 18.19
CA MET A 2 10.86 12.19 17.28
C MET A 2 9.40 11.85 17.64
N ASP A 3 9.02 11.86 18.93
CA ASP A 3 7.67 11.49 19.41
C ASP A 3 6.52 12.25 18.76
N ARG A 4 6.79 13.46 18.27
CA ARG A 4 5.76 14.30 17.65
C ARG A 4 5.86 14.34 16.13
N LEU A 5 6.98 13.92 15.54
CA LEU A 5 7.16 13.94 14.09
C LEU A 5 6.66 12.65 13.46
N LEU A 6 7.09 11.49 13.95
CA LEU A 6 6.73 10.19 13.39
C LEU A 6 5.22 9.96 13.24
N PRO A 7 4.36 10.17 14.27
CA PRO A 7 2.94 9.90 14.15
C PRO A 7 2.28 10.77 13.07
N ARG A 8 2.73 12.03 12.90
CA ARG A 8 2.17 12.92 11.86
C ARG A 8 2.46 12.42 10.44
N GLY A 9 3.67 11.89 10.22
CA GLY A 9 4.04 11.28 8.95
C GLY A 9 3.21 10.04 8.65
N MET A 10 3.08 9.16 9.64
CA MET A 10 2.27 7.94 9.50
C MET A 10 0.81 8.27 9.19
N PHE A 11 0.19 9.24 9.88
CA PHE A 11 -1.18 9.66 9.61
C PHE A 11 -1.36 10.24 8.20
N ALA A 12 -0.45 11.11 7.75
CA ALA A 12 -0.50 11.63 6.38
C ALA A 12 -0.39 10.51 5.33
N GLY A 13 0.50 9.54 5.57
CA GLY A 13 0.66 8.36 4.73
C GLY A 13 -0.58 7.45 4.71
N ILE A 14 -1.22 7.22 5.86
CA ILE A 14 -2.48 6.47 5.95
C ILE A 14 -3.59 7.17 5.16
N LEU A 15 -3.75 8.49 5.30
CA LEU A 15 -4.77 9.24 4.55
C LEU A 15 -4.56 9.14 3.04
N ALA A 16 -3.31 9.31 2.57
CA ALA A 16 -2.97 9.15 1.16
C ALA A 16 -3.26 7.72 0.68
N ALA A 17 -2.94 6.71 1.51
CA ALA A 17 -3.18 5.32 1.20
C ALA A 17 -4.68 4.97 1.17
N LEU A 18 -5.51 5.54 2.05
CA LEU A 18 -6.97 5.36 1.99
C LEU A 18 -7.58 5.95 0.72
N LEU A 19 -7.08 7.10 0.25
CA LEU A 19 -7.46 7.65 -1.05
C LEU A 19 -7.05 6.72 -2.21
N ALA A 20 -5.84 6.16 -2.15
CA ALA A 20 -5.37 5.17 -3.12
C ALA A 20 -6.20 3.87 -3.07
N PHE A 21 -6.59 3.40 -1.89
CA PHE A 21 -7.49 2.24 -1.71
C PHE A 21 -8.84 2.50 -2.36
N LEU A 22 -9.45 3.68 -2.13
CA LEU A 22 -10.73 4.01 -2.73
C LEU A 22 -10.64 4.01 -4.27
N PHE A 23 -9.58 4.60 -4.80
CA PHE A 23 -9.32 4.57 -6.25
C PHE A 23 -9.15 3.12 -6.76
N ALA A 24 -8.32 2.32 -6.10
CA ALA A 24 -8.11 0.92 -6.46
C ALA A 24 -9.41 0.10 -6.37
N ARG A 25 -10.28 0.38 -5.39
CA ARG A 25 -11.52 -0.35 -5.20
C ARG A 25 -12.57 -0.04 -6.28
N ILE A 26 -12.59 1.19 -6.78
CA ILE A 26 -13.52 1.62 -7.84
C ILE A 26 -13.00 1.21 -9.21
N PHE A 27 -11.72 1.44 -9.51
CA PHE A 27 -11.17 1.26 -10.85
C PHE A 27 -10.41 -0.06 -11.03
N GLY A 28 -9.65 -0.49 -10.01
CA GLY A 28 -8.78 -1.67 -10.09
C GLY A 28 -9.54 -2.99 -10.16
N GLU A 29 -10.65 -3.12 -9.43
CA GLU A 29 -11.44 -4.36 -9.38
C GLU A 29 -12.00 -4.79 -10.73
N SER A 30 -12.38 -3.83 -11.58
CA SER A 30 -12.86 -4.13 -12.94
C SER A 30 -11.78 -4.80 -13.78
N GLN A 31 -10.56 -4.23 -13.78
CA GLN A 31 -9.43 -4.73 -14.55
C GLN A 31 -8.92 -6.08 -14.01
N VAL A 32 -8.91 -6.23 -12.68
CA VAL A 32 -8.53 -7.48 -12.00
C VAL A 32 -9.53 -8.60 -12.30
N ASN A 33 -10.84 -8.32 -12.33
CA ASN A 33 -11.83 -9.32 -12.71
C ASN A 33 -11.69 -9.78 -14.17
N LEU A 34 -11.34 -8.85 -15.07
CA LEU A 34 -11.09 -9.19 -16.47
C LEU A 34 -9.87 -10.11 -16.62
N SER A 35 -8.78 -9.86 -15.88
CA SER A 35 -7.60 -10.72 -15.96
C SER A 35 -7.87 -12.14 -15.45
N ILE A 36 -8.64 -12.27 -14.36
CA ILE A 36 -9.03 -13.59 -13.82
C ILE A 36 -9.93 -14.34 -14.79
N ALA A 37 -10.91 -13.66 -15.40
CA ALA A 37 -11.79 -14.30 -16.38
C ALA A 37 -10.99 -14.79 -17.60
N TYR A 38 -9.99 -14.02 -18.02
CA TYR A 38 -9.09 -14.41 -19.11
C TYR A 38 -8.21 -15.61 -18.73
N GLU A 39 -7.57 -15.60 -17.56
CA GLU A 39 -6.77 -16.71 -17.05
C GLU A 39 -7.60 -17.98 -16.84
N ALA A 40 -8.82 -17.85 -16.32
CA ALA A 40 -9.74 -18.98 -16.15
C ALA A 40 -10.14 -19.58 -17.50
N HIS A 41 -10.38 -18.76 -18.53
CA HIS A 41 -10.67 -19.26 -19.88
C HIS A 41 -9.46 -19.98 -20.48
N GLN A 42 -8.25 -19.45 -20.28
CA GLN A 42 -7.02 -20.09 -20.74
C GLN A 42 -6.76 -21.42 -20.01
N ALA A 43 -6.96 -21.46 -18.69
CA ALA A 43 -6.84 -22.67 -17.88
C ALA A 43 -7.84 -23.76 -18.31
N ALA A 44 -9.09 -23.36 -18.62
CA ALA A 44 -10.11 -24.26 -19.15
C ALA A 44 -9.71 -24.87 -20.50
N LEU A 45 -9.10 -24.09 -21.40
CA LEU A 45 -8.57 -24.60 -22.67
C LEU A 45 -7.37 -25.54 -22.46
N ALA A 46 -6.52 -25.23 -21.47
CA ALA A 46 -5.34 -26.02 -21.12
C ALA A 46 -5.64 -27.28 -20.28
N HIS A 47 -6.89 -27.51 -19.88
CA HIS A 47 -7.28 -28.57 -18.93
C HIS A 47 -6.51 -28.52 -17.60
N GLU A 48 -6.08 -27.33 -17.18
CA GLU A 48 -5.43 -27.14 -15.89
C GLU A 48 -6.48 -27.13 -14.77
N PRO A 49 -6.26 -27.86 -13.65
CA PRO A 49 -7.18 -27.85 -12.53
C PRO A 49 -7.17 -26.47 -11.85
N ALA A 50 -8.37 -25.96 -11.53
CA ALA A 50 -8.51 -24.73 -10.77
C ALA A 50 -7.85 -24.89 -9.39
N GLU A 51 -6.92 -24.00 -9.05
CA GLU A 51 -6.27 -24.01 -7.74
C GLU A 51 -7.30 -23.74 -6.62
N PRO A 52 -7.19 -24.44 -5.48
CA PRO A 52 -8.11 -24.24 -4.37
C PRO A 52 -7.98 -22.83 -3.77
N GLU A 53 -9.07 -22.06 -3.78
CA GLU A 53 -9.12 -20.75 -3.13
C GLU A 53 -9.05 -20.90 -1.59
N LEU A 54 -7.85 -20.72 -1.02
CA LEU A 54 -7.62 -20.71 0.44
C LEU A 54 -8.35 -19.55 1.14
N VAL A 55 -8.55 -18.43 0.43
CA VAL A 55 -9.26 -17.23 0.91
C VAL A 55 -10.09 -16.68 -0.23
N SER A 56 -11.36 -16.35 0.04
CA SER A 56 -12.25 -15.82 -0.98
C SER A 56 -11.73 -14.49 -1.56
N ARG A 57 -11.91 -14.31 -2.86
CA ARG A 57 -11.56 -13.08 -3.59
C ARG A 57 -12.16 -11.83 -2.95
N ALA A 58 -13.39 -11.92 -2.42
CA ALA A 58 -14.06 -10.81 -1.74
C ALA A 58 -13.30 -10.33 -0.49
N VAL A 59 -12.72 -11.25 0.28
CA VAL A 59 -11.92 -10.92 1.47
C VAL A 59 -10.58 -10.33 1.07
N GLN A 60 -9.93 -10.87 0.03
CA GLN A 60 -8.67 -10.33 -0.49
C GLN A 60 -8.83 -8.91 -1.05
N ALA A 61 -9.87 -8.68 -1.87
CA ALA A 61 -10.23 -7.39 -2.44
C ALA A 61 -10.71 -6.35 -1.41
N GLY A 62 -11.32 -6.82 -0.32
CA GLY A 62 -11.83 -5.98 0.75
C GLY A 62 -10.79 -5.77 1.84
N TRP A 63 -10.86 -6.62 2.86
CA TRP A 63 -10.06 -6.48 4.09
C TRP A 63 -8.57 -6.69 3.85
N GLY A 64 -8.18 -7.65 3.00
CA GLY A 64 -6.78 -7.91 2.66
C GLY A 64 -6.11 -6.68 2.04
N LEU A 65 -6.72 -6.14 0.99
CA LEU A 65 -6.24 -4.95 0.30
C LEU A 65 -6.24 -3.72 1.21
N LEU A 66 -7.30 -3.51 2.00
CA LEU A 66 -7.38 -2.39 2.94
C LEU A 66 -6.25 -2.43 3.97
N THR A 67 -6.03 -3.59 4.61
CA THR A 67 -4.96 -3.75 5.59
C THR A 67 -3.59 -3.54 4.97
N ALA A 68 -3.33 -4.13 3.80
CA ALA A 68 -2.06 -3.96 3.10
C ALA A 68 -1.77 -2.49 2.78
N ILE A 69 -2.75 -1.78 2.23
CA ILE A 69 -2.59 -0.37 1.84
C ILE A 69 -2.41 0.54 3.06
N VAL A 70 -3.17 0.34 4.14
CA VAL A 70 -3.01 1.13 5.37
C VAL A 70 -1.63 0.93 5.98
N MET A 71 -1.15 -0.31 6.08
CA MET A 71 0.17 -0.62 6.63
C MET A 71 1.29 -0.04 5.77
N TYR A 72 1.18 -0.17 4.45
CA TYR A 72 2.13 0.41 3.51
C TYR A 72 2.15 1.94 3.59
N GLY A 73 0.98 2.58 3.59
CA GLY A 73 0.84 4.03 3.74
C GLY A 73 1.47 4.55 5.03
N ALA A 74 1.18 3.89 6.17
CA ALA A 74 1.77 4.24 7.45
C ALA A 74 3.30 4.14 7.42
N ALA A 75 3.84 3.06 6.85
CA ALA A 75 5.28 2.84 6.74
C ALA A 75 5.96 3.92 5.89
N TYR A 76 5.47 4.18 4.66
CA TYR A 76 6.06 5.19 3.77
C TYR A 76 5.88 6.62 4.30
N GLY A 77 4.74 6.93 4.92
CA GLY A 77 4.52 8.22 5.57
C GLY A 77 5.45 8.46 6.77
N GLY A 78 5.68 7.42 7.57
CA GLY A 78 6.66 7.46 8.66
C GLY A 78 8.09 7.62 8.17
N LEU A 79 8.48 6.86 7.15
CA LEU A 79 9.81 6.94 6.52
C LEU A 79 10.06 8.31 5.90
N PHE A 80 9.11 8.84 5.14
CA PHE A 80 9.22 10.17 4.52
C PHE A 80 9.42 11.25 5.58
N ARG A 81 8.71 11.18 6.70
CA ARG A 81 8.83 12.13 7.82
C ARG A 81 10.13 11.97 8.61
N CYS A 82 10.66 10.76 8.72
CA CYS A 82 11.94 10.49 9.37
C CYS A 82 13.11 10.98 8.47
N SER A 83 13.06 10.69 7.17
CA SER A 83 14.03 11.11 6.16
C SER A 83 14.08 12.64 5.99
N SER A 84 12.93 13.31 5.91
CA SER A 84 12.84 14.76 5.74
C SER A 84 13.28 15.55 6.98
N GLY A 85 13.48 14.87 8.11
CA GLY A 85 13.93 15.43 9.39
C GLY A 85 15.38 15.06 9.71
N ALA A 86 16.33 15.37 8.83
CA ALA A 86 17.74 15.44 9.25
C ALA A 86 17.86 16.47 10.39
N PRO A 87 18.62 16.21 11.46
CA PRO A 87 18.87 17.22 12.48
C PRO A 87 19.60 18.38 11.81
N MET A 88 18.90 19.52 11.67
CA MET A 88 19.46 20.81 11.26
C MET A 88 20.72 21.20 12.06
N ALA A 89 20.90 20.61 13.25
CA ALA A 89 22.08 20.78 14.09
C ALA A 89 23.39 20.24 13.47
N ALA A 90 23.36 19.19 12.64
CA ALA A 90 24.57 18.64 12.03
C ALA A 90 25.10 19.56 10.90
N ARG A 91 24.19 20.23 10.18
CA ARG A 91 24.54 21.08 9.04
C ARG A 91 25.08 22.46 9.43
N VAL A 92 24.75 22.95 10.63
CA VAL A 92 25.27 24.24 11.11
C VAL A 92 26.71 24.12 11.62
N LEU A 93 27.11 22.95 12.14
CA LEU A 93 28.48 22.72 12.59
C LEU A 93 29.46 22.53 11.41
N GLU A 94 29.02 21.92 10.31
CA GLU A 94 29.84 21.82 9.07
C GLU A 94 29.95 23.15 8.31
N ALA A 95 29.01 24.09 8.49
CA ALA A 95 29.06 25.41 7.87
C ALA A 95 29.86 26.45 8.69
N SER A 96 30.40 26.06 9.84
CA SER A 96 31.18 26.90 10.76
C SER A 96 32.66 26.46 10.88
N SER A 97 33.14 25.59 10.00
CA SER A 97 34.56 25.20 9.86
C SER A 97 35.16 25.70 8.56
#